data_AF-A0A1E5Q5Y7-F1
#
_entry.id   AF-A0A1E5Q5Y7-F1
#
_cell.length_a   1.000
_cell.length_b   1.000
_cell.length_c   1.000
_cell.angle_alpha   90.00
_cell.angle_beta   90.00
_cell.angle_gamma   90.00
#
_symmetry.space_group_name_H-M   'P 1'
#
loop_
_entity.id
_entity.type
_entity.pdbx_description
1 polymer ?
#
loop_
_entity_poly.entity_id
_entity_poly.type
_entity_poly.pdbx_seq_one_letter_code
_entity_poly.pdbx_strand_id
1 'polypeptide(L)'
;MRSIDNYIDAANQYNWWDWGTILSNLEDLIEGKSIVIDAPYQRDTGEKSDALILTATNNLIYEGAIFGPPFIVTKLKRIFFLWVPPKIRLQRLIEKDLGRRSFNEILARFLITEYSETSYYINLFNWAEEKIIFIDGLSGMPCNKPKISGHNFIPLRINISKNI
;
A
#
# COMPACT_ATOMS: atom_id res chain seq x y z
N MET A 1 -6.73 16.03 -17.97
CA MET A 1 -7.25 16.18 -16.59
C MET A 1 -7.69 14.78 -16.13
N ARG A 2 -7.11 14.21 -15.07
CA ARG A 2 -7.50 12.88 -14.56
C ARG A 2 -8.76 13.05 -13.69
N SER A 3 -9.84 12.33 -13.95
CA SER A 3 -11.09 12.46 -13.17
C SER A 3 -10.96 11.83 -11.77
N ILE A 4 -11.83 12.25 -10.85
CA ILE A 4 -11.95 11.63 -9.53
C ILE A 4 -12.37 10.16 -9.63
N ASP A 5 -13.17 9.80 -10.63
CA ASP A 5 -13.60 8.42 -10.89
C ASP A 5 -12.42 7.54 -11.27
N ASN A 6 -11.53 8.02 -12.15
CA ASN A 6 -10.29 7.33 -12.48
C ASN A 6 -9.40 7.14 -11.24
N TYR A 7 -9.52 8.01 -10.24
CA TYR A 7 -8.80 7.88 -8.99
C TYR A 7 -9.47 6.90 -8.02
N ILE A 8 -10.80 6.81 -7.97
CA ILE A 8 -11.53 5.85 -7.13
C ILE A 8 -11.31 4.42 -7.63
N ASP A 9 -11.37 4.20 -8.94
CA ASP A 9 -11.08 2.88 -9.53
C ASP A 9 -9.60 2.49 -9.34
N ALA A 10 -8.70 3.48 -9.44
CA ALA A 10 -7.31 3.36 -9.05
C ALA A 10 -7.13 3.11 -7.54
N ALA A 11 -7.98 3.65 -6.69
CA ALA A 11 -7.75 3.56 -5.26
C ALA A 11 -7.98 2.17 -4.67
N ASN A 12 -8.63 1.26 -5.41
CA ASN A 12 -8.69 -0.13 -5.03
C ASN A 12 -7.35 -0.81 -5.32
N GLN A 13 -6.34 -0.43 -4.54
CA GLN A 13 -4.98 -0.98 -4.61
C GLN A 13 -4.98 -2.49 -4.52
N TYR A 14 -5.98 -3.09 -3.88
CA TYR A 14 -6.12 -4.55 -3.80
C TYR A 14 -6.28 -5.20 -5.18
N ASN A 15 -6.94 -4.55 -6.13
CA ASN A 15 -7.19 -5.10 -7.47
C ASN A 15 -6.06 -4.83 -8.47
N TRP A 16 -5.02 -4.10 -8.06
CA TRP A 16 -3.88 -3.77 -8.92
C TRP A 16 -2.89 -4.92 -9.07
N TRP A 17 -2.92 -5.86 -8.16
CA TRP A 17 -1.88 -6.86 -8.01
C TRP A 17 -2.39 -8.23 -8.43
N ASP A 18 -1.55 -8.96 -9.15
CA ASP A 18 -1.72 -10.38 -9.34
C ASP A 18 -1.21 -11.12 -8.10
N TRP A 19 -2.10 -11.24 -7.11
CA TRP A 19 -1.79 -11.92 -5.85
C TRP A 19 -1.43 -13.41 -6.03
N GLY A 20 -1.90 -14.04 -7.10
CA GLY A 20 -1.57 -15.43 -7.41
C GLY A 20 -0.11 -15.56 -7.81
N THR A 21 0.33 -14.73 -8.75
CA THR A 21 1.73 -14.66 -9.17
C THR A 21 2.64 -14.24 -8.00
N ILE A 22 2.23 -13.26 -7.19
CA ILE A 22 2.99 -12.85 -6.00
C ILE A 22 3.14 -14.01 -5.01
N LEU A 23 2.06 -14.74 -4.71
CA LEU A 23 2.11 -15.88 -3.80
C LEU A 23 3.06 -16.97 -4.32
N SER A 24 2.90 -17.38 -5.59
CA SER A 24 3.76 -18.40 -6.19
C SER A 24 5.24 -18.01 -6.11
N ASN A 25 5.55 -16.77 -6.48
CA ASN A 25 6.91 -16.24 -6.43
C ASN A 25 7.47 -16.21 -4.99
N LEU A 26 6.64 -15.83 -4.02
CA LEU A 26 7.03 -15.81 -2.62
C LEU A 26 7.30 -17.22 -2.09
N GLU A 27 6.47 -18.19 -2.45
CA GLU A 27 6.65 -19.60 -2.07
C GLU A 27 7.94 -20.17 -2.66
N ASP A 28 8.20 -19.93 -3.95
CA ASP A 28 9.44 -20.38 -4.60
C ASP A 28 10.68 -19.76 -3.92
N LEU A 29 10.66 -18.47 -3.61
CA LEU A 29 11.76 -17.81 -2.89
C LEU A 29 11.95 -18.37 -1.48
N ILE A 30 10.87 -18.66 -0.75
CA ILE A 30 10.92 -19.29 0.59
C ILE A 30 11.52 -20.69 0.52
N GLU A 31 11.25 -21.44 -0.55
CA GLU A 31 11.79 -22.77 -0.81
C GLU A 31 13.24 -22.78 -1.33
N GLY A 32 13.86 -21.61 -1.48
CA GLY A 32 15.24 -21.51 -1.95
C GLY A 32 15.38 -21.51 -3.48
N LYS A 33 14.27 -21.42 -4.22
CA LYS A 33 14.28 -21.37 -5.69
C LYS A 33 14.47 -19.94 -6.17
N SER A 34 15.07 -19.80 -7.35
CA SER A 34 15.12 -18.52 -8.04
C SER A 34 13.83 -18.29 -8.82
N ILE A 35 13.40 -17.04 -8.92
CA ILE A 35 12.27 -16.63 -9.75
C ILE A 35 12.71 -15.65 -10.82
N VAL A 36 11.92 -15.57 -11.89
CA VAL A 36 12.08 -14.57 -12.95
C VAL A 36 10.90 -13.61 -12.84
N ILE A 37 11.20 -12.32 -12.72
CA ILE A 37 10.21 -11.26 -12.84
C ILE A 37 10.29 -10.71 -14.25
N ASP A 38 9.29 -11.04 -15.05
CA ASP A 38 9.18 -10.53 -16.40
C ASP A 38 8.79 -9.05 -16.39
N ALA A 39 9.61 -8.24 -17.06
CA ALA A 39 9.33 -6.83 -17.33
C ALA A 39 8.96 -6.00 -16.08
N PRO A 40 9.80 -5.96 -15.03
CA PRO A 40 9.50 -5.25 -13.80
C PRO A 40 9.35 -3.75 -14.05
N TYR A 41 8.43 -3.13 -13.31
CA TYR A 41 8.15 -1.71 -13.40
C TYR A 41 9.23 -0.89 -12.69
N GLN A 42 9.91 -0.01 -13.43
CA GLN A 42 10.86 0.94 -12.89
C GLN A 42 10.15 2.22 -12.47
N ARG A 43 10.15 2.51 -11.17
CA ARG A 43 9.42 3.65 -10.62
C ARG A 43 9.95 5.00 -11.09
N ASP A 44 11.26 5.09 -11.30
CA ASP A 44 11.94 6.35 -11.64
C ASP A 44 11.66 6.80 -13.07
N THR A 45 11.55 5.84 -14.00
CA THR A 45 11.27 6.09 -15.43
C THR A 45 9.80 5.93 -15.77
N GLY A 46 9.06 5.12 -15.00
CA GLY A 46 7.70 4.70 -15.32
C GLY A 46 7.62 3.62 -16.41
N GLU A 47 8.75 3.05 -16.80
CA GLU A 47 8.86 2.07 -17.88
C GLU A 47 9.03 0.64 -17.34
N LYS A 48 8.82 -0.35 -18.20
CA LYS A 48 9.16 -1.75 -17.89
C LYS A 48 10.59 -2.02 -18.36
N SER A 49 11.39 -2.69 -17.52
CA SER A 49 12.76 -3.06 -17.88
C SER A 49 12.88 -4.50 -18.41
N ASP A 50 14.09 -4.94 -18.68
CA ASP A 50 14.36 -6.35 -18.95
C ASP A 50 14.04 -7.23 -17.73
N ALA A 51 13.83 -8.52 -18.00
CA ALA A 51 13.53 -9.51 -16.98
C ALA A 51 14.61 -9.55 -15.89
N LEU A 52 14.17 -9.64 -14.64
CA LEU A 52 15.03 -9.68 -13.48
C LEU A 52 14.98 -11.07 -12.84
N ILE A 53 16.14 -11.67 -12.60
CA ILE A 53 16.23 -12.93 -11.86
C ILE A 53 16.46 -12.58 -10.39
N LEU A 54 15.56 -13.03 -9.52
CA LEU A 54 15.74 -12.96 -8.08
C LEU A 54 16.14 -14.33 -7.56
N THR A 55 17.33 -14.42 -7.00
CA THR A 55 17.82 -15.63 -6.32
C THR A 55 17.37 -15.60 -4.86
N ALA A 56 16.89 -16.74 -4.37
CA ALA A 56 16.55 -16.88 -2.96
C ALA A 56 17.75 -16.58 -2.07
N THR A 57 17.52 -15.84 -0.98
CA THR A 57 18.50 -15.58 0.06
C THR A 57 17.87 -15.91 1.42
N ASN A 58 18.70 -16.02 2.45
CA ASN A 58 18.22 -16.25 3.81
C ASN A 58 17.37 -15.08 4.36
N ASN A 59 17.44 -13.89 3.75
CA ASN A 59 16.81 -12.67 4.21
C ASN A 59 15.96 -12.05 3.10
N LEU A 60 14.72 -12.53 2.95
CA LEU A 60 13.76 -11.92 2.04
C LEU A 60 13.00 -10.80 2.75
N ILE A 61 12.99 -9.61 2.15
CA ILE A 61 12.15 -8.49 2.57
C ILE A 61 11.02 -8.36 1.56
N TYR A 62 9.79 -8.40 2.05
CA TYR A 62 8.59 -8.13 1.27
C TYR A 62 7.98 -6.81 1.78
N GLU A 63 7.96 -5.80 0.90
CA GLU A 63 7.54 -4.44 1.24
C GLU A 63 6.36 -4.02 0.36
N GLY A 64 5.37 -3.37 0.97
CA GLY A 64 4.25 -2.76 0.26
C GLY A 64 3.34 -1.98 1.21
N ALA A 65 2.52 -1.08 0.66
CA ALA A 65 1.49 -0.38 1.43
C ALA A 65 0.38 -1.35 1.91
N ILE A 66 0.17 -2.42 1.14
CA ILE A 66 -0.75 -3.54 1.41
C ILE A 66 0.02 -4.83 1.11
N PHE A 67 0.04 -5.79 2.03
CA PHE A 67 0.76 -7.07 1.83
C PHE A 67 -0.04 -8.08 1.01
N GLY A 68 -1.32 -7.83 0.80
CA GLY A 68 -2.25 -8.69 0.09
C GLY A 68 -3.22 -9.43 1.01
N PRO A 69 -3.94 -10.43 0.48
CA PRO A 69 -4.91 -11.24 1.23
C PRO A 69 -4.30 -12.02 2.40
N PRO A 70 -5.14 -12.54 3.32
CA PRO A 70 -4.70 -13.32 4.48
C PRO A 70 -3.72 -14.44 4.15
N PHE A 71 -3.90 -15.13 3.03
CA PHE A 71 -3.04 -16.25 2.64
C PHE A 71 -1.59 -15.86 2.30
N ILE A 72 -1.32 -14.61 1.93
CA ILE A 72 0.05 -14.09 1.78
C ILE A 72 0.60 -13.73 3.16
N VAL A 73 -0.20 -13.03 3.96
CA VAL A 73 0.18 -12.58 5.32
C VAL A 73 0.57 -13.77 6.21
N THR A 74 -0.08 -14.92 6.07
CA THR A 74 0.25 -16.13 6.85
C THR A 74 1.66 -16.66 6.55
N LYS A 75 2.20 -16.42 5.35
CA LYS A 75 3.57 -16.81 4.96
C LYS A 75 4.65 -15.91 5.58
N LEU A 76 4.29 -14.71 6.01
CA LEU A 76 5.23 -13.77 6.63
C LEU A 76 5.60 -14.23 8.04
N LYS A 77 6.91 -14.22 8.34
CA LYS A 77 7.44 -14.57 9.67
C LYS A 77 7.30 -13.41 10.67
N ARG A 78 7.47 -12.18 10.19
CA ARG A 78 7.44 -10.96 10.98
C ARG A 78 7.03 -9.80 10.10
N ILE A 79 6.26 -8.87 10.65
CA ILE A 79 5.74 -7.71 9.96
C ILE A 79 6.22 -6.47 10.72
N PHE A 80 6.93 -5.58 10.04
CA PHE A 80 7.26 -4.26 10.58
C PHE A 80 6.25 -3.26 10.05
N PHE A 81 5.38 -2.77 10.92
CA PHE A 81 4.35 -1.81 10.54
C PHE A 81 4.83 -0.39 10.84
N LEU A 82 5.22 0.34 9.81
CA LEU A 82 5.65 1.73 9.94
C LEU A 82 4.42 2.65 10.01
N TRP A 83 4.14 3.20 11.18
CA TRP A 83 3.03 4.10 11.40
C TRP A 83 3.45 5.57 11.31
N VAL A 84 2.76 6.33 10.46
CA VAL A 84 2.87 7.80 10.41
C VAL A 84 1.49 8.41 10.63
N PRO A 85 1.33 9.36 11.57
CA PRO A 85 0.04 9.97 11.85
C PRO A 85 -0.62 10.59 10.59
N PRO A 86 -1.95 10.49 10.44
CA PRO A 86 -2.69 10.98 9.26
C PRO A 86 -2.37 12.44 8.92
N LYS A 87 -2.30 13.31 9.93
CA LYS A 87 -1.95 14.73 9.77
C LYS A 87 -0.60 14.93 9.07
N ILE A 88 0.41 14.15 9.45
CA ILE A 88 1.75 14.24 8.86
C ILE A 88 1.76 13.67 7.44
N ARG A 89 1.05 12.56 7.19
CA ARG A 89 0.90 12.00 5.83
C ARG A 89 0.20 12.97 4.88
N LEU A 90 -0.88 13.61 5.32
CA LEU A 90 -1.58 14.64 4.54
C LEU A 90 -0.67 15.83 4.24
N GLN A 91 0.06 16.34 5.24
CA GLN A 91 1.01 17.44 5.04
C GLN A 91 2.06 17.09 3.97
N ARG A 92 2.70 15.92 4.09
CA ARG A 92 3.68 15.44 3.10
C ARG A 92 3.08 15.27 1.71
N LEU A 93 1.82 14.83 1.62
CA LEU A 93 1.11 14.70 0.35
C LEU A 93 0.85 16.06 -0.28
N ILE A 94 0.42 17.06 0.50
CA ILE A 94 0.23 18.44 0.05
C ILE A 94 1.54 18.98 -0.50
N GLU A 95 2.63 18.92 0.28
CA GLU A 95 3.96 19.40 -0.12
C GLU A 95 4.42 18.76 -1.45
N LYS A 96 4.21 17.46 -1.62
CA LYS A 96 4.59 16.72 -2.82
C LYS A 96 3.76 17.08 -4.06
N ASP A 97 2.46 17.32 -3.90
CA ASP A 97 1.51 17.40 -5.01
C ASP A 97 1.04 18.84 -5.35
N LEU A 98 1.36 19.84 -4.52
CA LEU A 98 0.85 21.22 -4.66
C LEU A 98 1.13 21.84 -6.04
N GLY A 99 2.26 21.49 -6.68
CA GLY A 99 2.61 21.99 -8.02
C GLY A 99 1.96 21.26 -9.19
N ARG A 100 1.17 20.20 -8.93
CA ARG A 100 0.63 19.29 -9.96
C ARG A 100 -0.88 19.08 -9.89
N ARG A 101 -1.51 19.42 -8.75
CA ARG A 101 -2.91 19.13 -8.44
C ARG A 101 -3.51 20.25 -7.62
N SER A 102 -4.82 20.45 -7.74
CA SER A 102 -5.58 21.32 -6.84
C SER A 102 -5.63 20.74 -5.43
N PHE A 103 -5.84 21.61 -4.44
CA PHE A 103 -5.98 21.17 -3.04
C PHE A 103 -7.12 20.17 -2.83
N ASN A 104 -8.26 20.36 -3.51
CA ASN A 104 -9.40 19.45 -3.43
C ASN A 104 -9.06 18.06 -3.98
N GLU A 105 -8.30 17.98 -5.08
CA GLU A 105 -7.82 16.70 -5.60
C GLU A 105 -6.84 16.03 -4.62
N ILE A 106 -5.94 16.78 -4.00
CA ILE A 106 -5.00 16.26 -2.99
C ILE A 106 -5.77 15.69 -1.78
N LEU A 107 -6.74 16.43 -1.28
CA LEU A 107 -7.56 16.00 -0.14
C LEU A 107 -8.38 14.74 -0.47
N ALA A 108 -9.02 14.72 -1.64
CA ALA A 108 -9.76 13.55 -2.09
C ALA A 108 -8.85 12.32 -2.20
N ARG A 109 -7.63 12.51 -2.74
CA ARG A 109 -6.62 11.44 -2.82
C ARG A 109 -6.28 10.88 -1.45
N PHE A 110 -6.00 11.77 -0.50
CA PHE A 110 -5.69 11.39 0.88
C PHE A 110 -6.83 10.61 1.53
N LEU A 111 -8.06 11.12 1.49
CA LEU A 111 -9.21 10.51 2.17
C LEU A 111 -9.51 9.10 1.66
N ILE A 112 -9.43 8.91 0.35
CA ILE A 112 -9.67 7.61 -0.28
C ILE A 112 -8.58 6.61 0.10
N THR A 113 -7.30 7.01 0.05
CA THR A 113 -6.18 6.17 0.48
C THR A 113 -6.28 5.85 1.97
N GLU A 114 -6.58 6.85 2.80
CA GLU A 114 -6.75 6.71 4.24
C GLU A 114 -7.80 5.67 4.59
N TYR A 115 -8.96 5.74 3.92
CA TYR A 115 -10.03 4.79 4.11
C TYR A 115 -9.61 3.37 3.73
N SER A 116 -9.11 3.18 2.51
CA SER A 116 -8.73 1.85 2.01
C SER A 116 -7.65 1.19 2.86
N GLU A 117 -6.59 1.93 3.20
CA GLU A 117 -5.47 1.42 3.99
C GLU A 117 -5.89 1.14 5.43
N THR A 118 -6.65 2.05 6.06
CA THR A 118 -7.18 1.85 7.43
C THR A 118 -8.05 0.61 7.53
N SER A 119 -8.96 0.40 6.58
CA SER A 119 -9.81 -0.79 6.53
C SER A 119 -8.96 -2.07 6.39
N TYR A 120 -7.92 -2.04 5.57
CA TYR A 120 -6.99 -3.17 5.46
C TYR A 120 -6.22 -3.40 6.77
N TYR A 121 -5.68 -2.35 7.40
CA TYR A 121 -4.88 -2.46 8.62
C TYR A 121 -5.68 -2.98 9.81
N ILE A 122 -6.94 -2.57 9.96
CA ILE A 122 -7.82 -3.13 11.00
C ILE A 122 -7.92 -4.64 10.85
N ASN A 123 -8.09 -5.14 9.63
CA ASN A 123 -8.16 -6.57 9.36
C ASN A 123 -6.81 -7.27 9.56
N LEU A 124 -5.72 -6.68 9.06
CA LEU A 124 -4.36 -7.19 9.26
C LEU A 124 -4.03 -7.34 10.76
N PHE A 125 -4.39 -6.34 11.56
CA PHE A 125 -4.17 -6.35 13.01
C PHE A 125 -5.01 -7.39 13.73
N ASN A 126 -6.11 -7.86 13.15
CA ASN A 126 -6.89 -8.96 13.70
C ASN A 126 -6.34 -10.33 13.28
N TRP A 127 -5.75 -10.43 12.09
CA TRP A 127 -5.27 -11.69 11.52
C TRP A 127 -3.86 -12.08 11.95
N ALA A 128 -3.01 -11.10 12.28
CA ALA A 128 -1.58 -11.31 12.42
C ALA A 128 -0.96 -10.44 13.54
N GLU A 129 -1.74 -10.06 14.56
CA GLU A 129 -1.27 -9.17 15.64
C GLU A 129 0.05 -9.63 16.25
N GLU A 130 0.19 -10.94 16.48
CA GLU A 130 1.35 -11.58 17.09
C GLU A 130 2.62 -11.51 16.24
N LYS A 131 2.47 -11.22 14.93
CA LYS A 131 3.59 -11.08 13.99
C LYS A 131 4.04 -9.63 13.83
N ILE A 132 3.26 -8.66 14.32
CA ILE A 132 3.46 -7.25 14.02
C ILE A 132 4.33 -6.58 15.08
N ILE A 133 5.39 -5.92 14.61
CA ILE A 133 6.15 -4.94 15.37
C ILE A 133 5.77 -3.56 14.85
N PHE A 134 5.15 -2.75 15.70
CA PHE A 134 4.80 -1.38 15.37
C PHE A 134 6.03 -0.50 15.50
N ILE A 135 6.31 0.27 14.44
CA ILE A 135 7.43 1.19 14.35
C ILE A 135 6.87 2.59 14.13
N ASP A 136 7.32 3.55 14.93
CA ASP A 136 7.02 4.96 14.70
C ASP A 136 7.79 5.45 13.47
N GLY A 137 7.08 5.85 12.42
CA GLY A 137 7.66 6.22 11.13
C GLY A 137 8.34 7.60 11.12
N LEU A 138 8.41 8.31 12.25
CA LEU A 138 9.17 9.56 12.38
C LEU A 138 10.52 9.32 13.07
N SER A 139 10.55 8.46 14.08
CA SER A 139 11.73 8.15 14.89
C SER A 139 12.43 6.85 14.48
N GLY A 140 11.73 5.95 13.78
CA GLY A 140 12.22 4.60 13.44
C GLY A 140 12.24 3.64 14.63
N MET A 141 11.68 4.04 15.78
CA MET A 141 11.73 3.25 17.02
C MET A 141 10.47 2.41 17.21
N PRO A 142 10.55 1.26 17.91
CA PRO A 142 9.37 0.50 18.31
C PRO A 142 8.39 1.37 19.11
N CYS A 143 7.09 1.19 18.85
CA CYS A 143 6.03 1.93 19.51
C CYS A 143 4.84 1.01 19.86
N ASN A 144 3.84 1.58 20.54
CA ASN A 144 2.59 0.88 20.81
C ASN A 144 1.72 0.79 19.55
N LYS A 145 0.83 -0.21 19.51
CA LYS A 145 -0.20 -0.33 18.47
C LYS A 145 -0.91 1.02 18.26
N PRO A 146 -0.93 1.57 17.03
CA PRO A 146 -1.56 2.84 16.79
C PRO A 146 -3.07 2.71 16.97
N LYS A 147 -3.69 3.75 17.53
CA LYS A 147 -5.14 3.88 17.56
C LYS A 147 -5.62 4.28 16.17
N ILE A 148 -6.04 3.30 15.39
CA ILE A 148 -6.70 3.52 14.10
C ILE A 148 -8.20 3.54 14.38
N SER A 149 -8.81 4.72 14.30
CA SER A 149 -10.26 4.83 14.38
C SER A 149 -10.88 4.28 13.09
N GLY A 150 -11.80 3.33 13.22
CA GLY A 150 -12.67 2.93 12.11
C GLY A 150 -13.35 4.17 11.56
N HIS A 151 -13.00 4.52 10.32
CA HIS A 151 -13.60 5.66 9.66
C HIS A 151 -14.99 5.27 9.16
N ASN A 152 -16.04 5.93 9.66
CA ASN A 152 -17.39 5.89 9.08
C ASN A 152 -17.48 6.70 7.77
N PHE A 153 -16.37 6.85 7.05
CA PHE A 153 -16.37 7.49 5.74
C PHE A 153 -16.75 6.43 4.72
N ILE A 154 -18.01 6.37 4.33
CA ILE A 154 -18.36 5.76 3.05
C ILE A 154 -17.83 6.74 2.00
N PRO A 155 -16.88 6.38 1.13
CA PRO A 155 -16.55 7.24 -0.01
C PRO A 155 -17.80 7.37 -0.88
N LEU A 156 -18.56 8.45 -0.66
CA LEU A 156 -19.70 8.78 -1.49
C LEU A 156 -19.16 9.16 -2.87
N ARG A 157 -19.76 8.61 -3.93
CA ARG A 157 -19.60 9.13 -5.29
C ARG A 157 -20.00 10.60 -5.27
N ILE A 158 -19.02 11.50 -5.29
CA ILE A 158 -19.29 12.92 -5.54
C ILE A 158 -19.44 13.05 -7.05
N ASN A 159 -20.69 12.95 -7.54
CA ASN A 159 -21.02 13.35 -8.91
C ASN A 159 -20.81 14.86 -9.03
N ILE A 160 -19.63 15.27 -9.48
CA ILE A 160 -19.42 16.65 -9.93
C ILE A 160 -20.08 16.74 -11.30
N SER A 161 -21.38 17.03 -11.32
CA SER A 161 -22.06 17.44 -12.55
C SER A 161 -21.34 18.68 -13.07
N LYS A 162 -20.66 18.55 -14.21
CA LYS A 162 -20.26 19.70 -15.01
C LYS A 162 -21.57 20.40 -15.39
N ASN A 163 -21.88 21.52 -14.76
CA ASN A 163 -22.80 22.47 -15.36
C ASN A 163 -22.14 22.95 -16.65
N ILE A 164 -22.75 22.58 -17.77
CA ILE A 164 -22.46 23.07 -19.12
C ILE A 164 -22.77 24.57 -19.15
#